data_AF-A0A9E0WG01-F1
#
_entry.id   AF-A0A9E0WG01-F1
#
_cell.length_a   1.000
_cell.length_b   1.000
_cell.length_c   1.000
_cell.angle_alpha   90.00
_cell.angle_beta   90.00
_cell.angle_gamma   90.00
#
_symmetry.space_group_name_H-M   'P 1'
#
loop_
_entity.id
_entity.type
_entity.pdbx_description
1 polymer ?
#
loop_
_entity_poly.entity_id
_entity_poly.type
_entity_poly.pdbx_seq_one_letter_code
_entity_poly.pdbx_strand_id
1 'polypeptide(L)'
;YQGSLQYAIVYGGVASADGGISGDPRGIEGDNLSSNNSATPVSTPRVSNFSIISGGDAAADTGAVLRRGMQGTIANGIILGWPDAGLDVDDAQTTTNFNAGTLQIQSIFLSGNGDDLESDGDDPTFTAANNLVTGQAITTTGFAFRAGRPGVEPGANENAVPVFDVTGIGSLEATSYIGAVQDANDQWFLGWSVDQTGTLTTTN
;
A
#
# COMPACT_ATOMS: atom_id res chain seq x y z
N TYR A 1 13.17 10.71 -8.93
CA TYR A 1 13.40 11.03 -7.50
C TYR A 1 13.70 9.73 -6.77
N GLN A 2 14.61 9.74 -5.78
CA GLN A 2 14.91 8.58 -4.93
C GLN A 2 14.67 8.98 -3.48
N GLY A 3 13.77 8.29 -2.81
CA GLY A 3 13.44 8.50 -1.41
C GLY A 3 13.00 7.17 -0.80
N SER A 4 13.23 7.01 0.51
CA SER A 4 12.75 5.85 1.24
C SER A 4 11.64 6.29 2.20
N LEU A 5 10.60 5.48 2.33
CA LEU A 5 9.49 5.66 3.26
C LEU A 5 9.23 4.32 3.94
N GLN A 6 9.14 4.36 5.27
CA GLN A 6 8.91 3.18 6.10
C GLN A 6 7.97 3.53 7.25
N TYR A 7 7.13 2.58 7.67
CA TYR A 7 6.13 2.74 8.72
C TYR A 7 5.07 3.79 8.35
N ALA A 8 4.34 3.55 7.27
CA ALA A 8 3.32 4.48 6.79
C ALA A 8 1.90 3.94 6.95
N ILE A 9 1.04 4.72 7.60
CA ILE A 9 -0.38 4.44 7.75
C ILE A 9 -1.16 5.39 6.85
N VAL A 10 -2.02 4.85 6.00
CA VAL A 10 -2.93 5.62 5.14
C VAL A 10 -4.34 5.12 5.37
N TYR A 11 -5.26 6.03 5.70
CA TYR A 11 -6.69 5.79 5.58
C TYR A 11 -7.23 6.65 4.45
N GLY A 12 -7.83 6.02 3.44
CA GLY A 12 -8.40 6.73 2.29
C GLY A 12 -9.43 7.76 2.73
N GLY A 13 -9.49 8.88 2.02
CA GLY A 13 -10.51 9.91 2.25
C GLY A 13 -11.92 9.38 1.97
N VAL A 14 -12.92 10.10 2.49
CA VAL A 14 -14.33 9.88 2.15
C VAL A 14 -14.99 11.20 1.82
N ALA A 15 -15.97 11.17 0.92
CA ALA A 15 -16.79 12.33 0.64
C ALA A 15 -17.47 12.80 1.92
N SER A 16 -17.47 14.11 2.11
CA SER A 16 -18.03 14.79 3.27
C SER A 16 -18.96 15.90 2.80
N ALA A 17 -19.69 16.51 3.74
CA ALA A 17 -20.56 17.65 3.44
C ALA A 17 -19.79 18.85 2.84
N ASP A 18 -18.48 18.95 3.13
CA ASP A 18 -17.64 20.09 2.77
C ASP A 18 -16.68 19.80 1.60
N GLY A 19 -16.73 18.60 1.02
CA GLY A 19 -15.91 18.23 -0.14
C GLY A 19 -15.98 16.75 -0.52
N GLY A 20 -15.87 16.45 -1.81
CA GLY A 20 -15.74 15.10 -2.34
C GLY A 20 -14.30 14.60 -2.37
N ILE A 21 -14.11 13.33 -2.71
CA ILE A 21 -12.80 12.76 -3.05
C ILE A 21 -12.44 13.08 -4.51
N SER A 22 -11.18 12.86 -4.92
CA SER A 22 -10.76 13.03 -6.32
C SER A 22 -11.54 12.09 -7.26
N GLY A 23 -11.37 12.23 -8.57
CA GLY A 23 -12.03 11.34 -9.55
C GLY A 23 -11.45 9.92 -9.57
N ASP A 24 -10.22 9.76 -9.09
CA ASP A 24 -9.39 8.56 -9.07
C ASP A 24 -8.63 8.44 -7.72
N PRO A 25 -9.35 8.41 -6.59
CA PRO A 25 -8.74 8.45 -5.25
C PRO A 25 -8.00 7.14 -4.96
N ARG A 26 -6.68 7.24 -4.79
CA ARG A 26 -5.77 6.11 -4.57
C ARG A 26 -5.00 6.27 -3.27
N GLY A 27 -4.59 5.16 -2.66
CA GLY A 27 -3.73 5.17 -1.48
C GLY A 27 -2.27 5.48 -1.85
N ILE A 28 -1.76 4.79 -2.86
CA ILE A 28 -0.48 5.09 -3.52
C ILE A 28 -0.72 5.26 -5.02
N GLU A 29 -0.10 6.28 -5.59
CA GLU A 29 0.08 6.40 -7.03
C GLU A 29 1.57 6.60 -7.34
N GLY A 30 2.14 5.63 -8.06
CA GLY A 30 3.56 5.59 -8.40
C GLY A 30 3.81 5.84 -9.88
N ASP A 31 4.20 7.06 -10.24
CA ASP A 31 4.36 7.49 -11.64
C ASP A 31 5.82 7.86 -12.00
N ASN A 32 6.22 7.63 -13.26
CA ASN A 32 7.28 8.41 -13.89
C ASN A 32 6.68 9.59 -14.71
N LEU A 33 7.10 9.81 -15.96
CA LEU A 33 6.55 10.88 -16.81
C LEU A 33 5.47 10.33 -17.75
N SER A 34 4.24 10.80 -17.61
CA SER A 34 3.08 10.32 -18.39
C SER A 34 3.23 10.43 -19.91
N SER A 35 3.92 11.45 -20.41
CA SER A 35 4.13 11.64 -21.86
C SER A 35 5.27 10.80 -22.42
N ASN A 36 6.09 10.21 -21.54
CA ASN A 36 7.17 9.30 -21.90
C ASN A 36 7.55 8.44 -20.68
N ASN A 37 6.96 7.26 -20.58
CA ASN A 37 7.14 6.36 -19.45
C ASN A 37 8.62 5.90 -19.26
N SER A 38 9.45 6.02 -20.29
CA SER A 38 10.90 5.73 -20.25
C SER A 38 11.79 6.94 -19.96
N ALA A 39 11.21 8.11 -19.71
CA ALA A 39 11.96 9.34 -19.52
C ALA A 39 12.93 9.26 -18.34
N THR A 40 14.09 9.87 -18.51
CA THR A 40 15.08 10.02 -17.45
C THR A 40 15.10 11.47 -16.93
N PRO A 41 15.34 11.69 -15.62
CA PRO A 41 15.52 10.67 -14.58
C PRO A 41 14.22 9.95 -14.21
N VAL A 42 14.32 8.65 -13.87
CA VAL A 42 13.15 7.81 -13.53
C VAL A 42 12.75 8.01 -12.05
N SER A 43 11.45 7.94 -11.75
CA SER A 43 10.93 7.78 -10.39
C SER A 43 11.27 6.39 -9.82
N THR A 44 11.99 6.35 -8.70
CA THR A 44 12.46 5.10 -8.08
C THR A 44 12.30 5.14 -6.55
N PRO A 45 11.06 5.23 -6.03
CA PRO A 45 10.84 5.21 -4.59
C PRO A 45 11.14 3.83 -3.98
N ARG A 46 11.41 3.83 -2.67
CA ARG A 46 11.63 2.63 -1.86
C ARG A 46 10.66 2.69 -0.68
N VAL A 47 9.63 1.87 -0.70
CA VAL A 47 8.55 1.91 0.29
C VAL A 47 8.46 0.54 0.95
N SER A 48 8.51 0.50 2.28
CA SER A 48 8.31 -0.74 3.04
C SER A 48 7.50 -0.54 4.31
N ASN A 49 6.92 -1.61 4.87
CA ASN A 49 6.18 -1.58 6.13
C ASN A 49 5.09 -0.49 6.12
N PHE A 50 4.07 -0.70 5.31
CA PHE A 50 2.95 0.24 5.16
C PHE A 50 1.60 -0.45 5.31
N SER A 51 0.61 0.29 5.82
CA SER A 51 -0.77 -0.16 5.93
C SER A 51 -1.67 0.87 5.24
N ILE A 52 -2.30 0.50 4.13
CA ILE A 52 -3.21 1.34 3.35
C ILE A 52 -4.61 0.76 3.45
N ILE A 53 -5.48 1.46 4.16
CA ILE A 53 -6.82 0.99 4.47
C ILE A 53 -7.81 1.96 3.82
N SER A 54 -8.74 1.43 3.04
CA SER A 54 -9.79 2.25 2.46
C SER A 54 -10.61 2.93 3.56
N GLY A 55 -10.88 4.23 3.38
CA GLY A 55 -11.90 4.93 4.16
C GLY A 55 -13.31 4.40 3.86
N GLY A 56 -13.44 3.64 2.76
CA GLY A 56 -14.61 3.03 2.15
C GLY A 56 -15.73 3.99 1.85
N ASP A 57 -15.33 5.10 1.25
CA ASP A 57 -16.15 5.69 0.21
C ASP A 57 -16.37 4.65 -0.91
N ALA A 58 -17.58 4.62 -1.48
CA ALA A 58 -17.87 3.72 -2.59
C ALA A 58 -17.26 4.19 -3.92
N ALA A 59 -16.86 5.46 -4.01
CA ALA A 59 -16.12 6.02 -5.13
C ALA A 59 -14.60 5.97 -4.92
N ALA A 60 -14.12 5.32 -3.85
CA ALA A 60 -12.70 5.02 -3.73
C ALA A 60 -12.27 4.06 -4.87
N ASP A 61 -11.10 4.28 -5.46
CA ASP A 61 -10.61 3.53 -6.61
C ASP A 61 -9.70 2.38 -6.12
N THR A 62 -8.48 2.31 -6.62
CA THR A 62 -7.49 1.29 -6.27
C THR A 62 -6.63 1.67 -5.04
N GLY A 63 -6.24 0.69 -4.24
CA GLY A 63 -5.37 0.89 -3.08
C GLY A 63 -3.97 1.38 -3.44
N ALA A 64 -3.32 0.74 -4.41
CA ALA A 64 -2.07 1.19 -4.99
C ALA A 64 -2.07 1.01 -6.50
N VAL A 65 -1.73 2.07 -7.23
CA VAL A 65 -1.50 2.01 -8.67
C VAL A 65 -0.04 2.35 -8.95
N LEU A 66 0.68 1.43 -9.57
CA LEU A 66 2.08 1.62 -9.97
C LEU A 66 2.10 1.68 -11.50
N ARG A 67 2.46 2.83 -12.07
CA ARG A 67 2.28 3.06 -13.49
C ARG A 67 3.35 3.95 -14.11
N ARG A 68 3.15 4.25 -15.39
CA ARG A 68 3.90 5.19 -16.20
C ARG A 68 5.40 4.91 -16.24
N GLY A 69 5.81 3.65 -16.09
CA GLY A 69 7.22 3.25 -16.14
C GLY A 69 8.02 3.58 -14.88
N MET A 70 7.35 3.72 -13.72
CA MET A 70 8.02 3.77 -12.44
C MET A 70 8.93 2.54 -12.22
N GLN A 71 10.02 2.73 -11.48
CA GLN A 71 10.90 1.69 -10.96
C GLN A 71 10.89 1.74 -9.42
N GLY A 72 11.60 0.84 -8.74
CA GLY A 72 11.82 0.93 -7.29
C GLY A 72 11.41 -0.31 -6.52
N THR A 73 11.08 -0.13 -5.24
CA THR A 73 10.70 -1.23 -4.33
C THR A 73 9.44 -0.85 -3.57
N ILE A 74 8.42 -1.70 -3.60
CA ILE A 74 7.22 -1.65 -2.78
C ILE A 74 7.14 -2.98 -2.04
N ALA A 75 7.34 -2.98 -0.72
CA ALA A 75 7.49 -4.21 0.04
C ALA A 75 6.79 -4.23 1.41
N ASN A 76 6.52 -5.41 1.96
CA ASN A 76 6.05 -5.60 3.35
C ASN A 76 4.79 -4.78 3.68
N GLY A 77 3.81 -4.80 2.78
CA GLY A 77 2.62 -3.94 2.82
C GLY A 77 1.33 -4.67 3.20
N ILE A 78 0.35 -3.93 3.70
CA ILE A 78 -1.04 -4.37 3.90
C ILE A 78 -1.96 -3.38 3.17
N ILE A 79 -2.81 -3.87 2.26
CA ILE A 79 -3.75 -3.05 1.49
C ILE A 79 -5.16 -3.64 1.60
N LEU A 80 -6.09 -2.87 2.18
CA LEU A 80 -7.39 -3.39 2.61
C LEU A 80 -8.57 -2.55 2.12
N GLY A 81 -9.63 -3.22 1.65
CA GLY A 81 -10.98 -2.64 1.56
C GLY A 81 -11.25 -1.69 0.40
N TRP A 82 -10.41 -1.66 -0.63
CA TRP A 82 -10.55 -0.73 -1.76
C TRP A 82 -11.62 -1.22 -2.75
N PRO A 83 -12.61 -0.39 -3.14
CA PRO A 83 -13.78 -0.84 -3.90
C PRO A 83 -13.47 -1.41 -5.29
N ASP A 84 -12.45 -0.87 -5.96
CA ASP A 84 -12.02 -1.31 -7.28
C ASP A 84 -11.00 -2.45 -7.14
N ALA A 85 -9.73 -2.14 -6.90
CA ALA A 85 -8.71 -3.15 -6.61
C ALA A 85 -7.75 -2.80 -5.46
N GLY A 86 -7.04 -3.80 -4.95
CA GLY A 86 -5.99 -3.63 -3.95
C GLY A 86 -4.71 -3.06 -4.58
N LEU A 87 -4.22 -3.70 -5.64
CA LEU A 87 -3.01 -3.31 -6.34
C LEU A 87 -3.21 -3.45 -7.86
N ASP A 88 -2.78 -2.43 -8.59
CA ASP A 88 -2.75 -2.35 -10.04
C ASP A 88 -1.32 -1.98 -10.51
N VAL A 89 -0.82 -2.69 -11.53
CA VAL A 89 0.46 -2.40 -12.17
C VAL A 89 0.21 -2.16 -13.67
N ASP A 90 0.02 -0.88 -13.98
CA ASP A 90 -0.39 -0.41 -15.29
C ASP A 90 0.79 0.10 -16.14
N ASP A 91 0.57 0.20 -17.44
CA ASP A 91 1.48 0.54 -18.51
C ASP A 91 2.55 -0.52 -18.84
N ALA A 92 2.69 -0.82 -20.13
CA ALA A 92 3.68 -1.74 -20.68
C ALA A 92 5.13 -1.48 -20.20
N GLN A 93 5.52 -0.22 -19.98
CA GLN A 93 6.87 0.11 -19.47
C GLN A 93 7.02 -0.24 -17.99
N THR A 94 5.97 -0.12 -17.17
CA THR A 94 6.00 -0.52 -15.76
C THR A 94 6.07 -2.03 -15.65
N THR A 95 5.27 -2.75 -16.43
CA THR A 95 5.32 -4.22 -16.55
C THR A 95 6.70 -4.69 -17.05
N THR A 96 7.30 -3.97 -17.99
CA THR A 96 8.69 -4.23 -18.42
C THR A 96 9.69 -4.05 -17.27
N ASN A 97 9.56 -3.00 -16.46
CA ASN A 97 10.43 -2.77 -15.31
C ASN A 97 10.23 -3.84 -14.22
N PHE A 98 8.99 -4.29 -13.98
CA PHE A 98 8.68 -5.39 -13.08
C PHE A 98 9.36 -6.69 -13.53
N ASN A 99 9.16 -7.07 -14.79
CA ASN A 99 9.75 -8.28 -15.36
C ASN A 99 11.30 -8.24 -15.38
N ALA A 100 11.88 -7.05 -15.51
CA ALA A 100 13.32 -6.83 -15.42
C ALA A 100 13.86 -6.80 -13.97
N GLY A 101 12.98 -6.78 -12.96
CA GLY A 101 13.33 -6.66 -11.55
C GLY A 101 13.79 -5.26 -11.12
N THR A 102 13.65 -4.25 -11.97
CA THR A 102 13.93 -2.84 -11.61
C THR A 102 12.76 -2.20 -10.87
N LEU A 103 11.56 -2.73 -11.04
CA LEU A 103 10.45 -2.58 -10.09
C LEU A 103 10.29 -3.89 -9.31
N GLN A 104 10.38 -3.82 -7.98
CA GLN A 104 10.18 -4.95 -7.08
C GLN A 104 8.91 -4.73 -6.27
N ILE A 105 7.99 -5.68 -6.35
CA ILE A 105 6.76 -5.72 -5.56
C ILE A 105 6.76 -7.03 -4.77
N GLN A 106 6.81 -6.93 -3.45
CA GLN A 106 7.16 -8.05 -2.58
C GLN A 106 6.38 -8.06 -1.27
N SER A 107 5.88 -9.22 -0.85
CA SER A 107 5.33 -9.45 0.49
C SER A 107 4.21 -8.46 0.85
N ILE A 108 3.09 -8.56 0.12
CA ILE A 108 1.93 -7.69 0.33
C ILE A 108 0.71 -8.55 0.67
N PHE A 109 0.01 -8.17 1.72
CA PHE A 109 -1.31 -8.72 2.05
C PHE A 109 -2.40 -7.84 1.43
N LEU A 110 -3.24 -8.44 0.61
CA LEU A 110 -4.37 -7.81 -0.07
C LEU A 110 -5.64 -8.55 0.37
N SER A 111 -6.63 -7.81 0.88
CA SER A 111 -7.89 -8.42 1.28
C SER A 111 -9.04 -7.43 1.36
N GLY A 112 -10.25 -7.93 1.08
CA GLY A 112 -11.48 -7.16 1.13
C GLY A 112 -11.59 -6.07 0.06
N ASN A 113 -10.73 -6.12 -0.95
CA ASN A 113 -10.81 -5.27 -2.12
C ASN A 113 -11.85 -5.82 -3.11
N GLY A 114 -12.26 -5.03 -4.11
CA GLY A 114 -13.10 -5.52 -5.21
C GLY A 114 -12.40 -6.69 -5.91
N ASP A 115 -11.21 -6.41 -6.46
CA ASP A 115 -10.19 -7.39 -6.81
C ASP A 115 -8.93 -7.17 -5.96
N ASP A 116 -8.30 -8.24 -5.45
CA ASP A 116 -7.05 -8.06 -4.68
C ASP A 116 -5.89 -7.62 -5.59
N LEU A 117 -5.89 -8.08 -6.84
CA LEU A 117 -4.98 -7.67 -7.90
C LEU A 117 -5.85 -7.31 -9.10
N GLU A 118 -5.66 -6.11 -9.64
CA GLU A 118 -6.33 -5.71 -10.87
C GLU A 118 -5.91 -6.62 -12.04
N SER A 119 -6.80 -6.75 -13.03
CA SER A 119 -6.54 -7.57 -14.21
C SER A 119 -7.20 -6.95 -15.44
N ASP A 120 -6.54 -5.96 -16.04
CA ASP A 120 -7.04 -5.21 -17.20
C ASP A 120 -6.35 -5.55 -18.53
N GLY A 121 -5.33 -6.41 -18.49
CA GLY A 121 -4.71 -7.04 -19.66
C GLY A 121 -3.25 -6.68 -19.91
N ASP A 122 -2.74 -5.63 -19.25
CA ASP A 122 -1.33 -5.21 -19.33
C ASP A 122 -0.53 -5.50 -18.03
N ASP A 123 -1.19 -6.13 -17.05
CA ASP A 123 -0.63 -6.49 -15.75
C ASP A 123 0.50 -7.56 -15.82
N PRO A 124 1.50 -7.45 -14.94
CA PRO A 124 2.51 -8.49 -14.78
C PRO A 124 1.93 -9.76 -14.14
N THR A 125 2.53 -10.90 -14.47
CA THR A 125 2.25 -12.15 -13.75
C THR A 125 3.07 -12.23 -12.47
N PHE A 126 2.40 -12.16 -11.31
CA PHE A 126 3.04 -12.44 -10.02
C PHE A 126 3.31 -13.94 -9.84
N THR A 127 4.41 -14.25 -9.16
CA THR A 127 4.79 -15.62 -8.82
C THR A 127 4.71 -15.84 -7.31
N ALA A 128 4.79 -17.10 -6.88
CA ALA A 128 4.88 -17.42 -5.45
C ALA A 128 6.08 -16.74 -4.76
N ALA A 129 7.16 -16.44 -5.50
CA ALA A 129 8.33 -15.75 -4.95
C ALA A 129 8.05 -14.28 -4.60
N ASN A 130 6.96 -13.69 -5.12
CA ASN A 130 6.54 -12.34 -4.77
C ASN A 130 5.88 -12.26 -3.39
N ASN A 131 5.42 -13.39 -2.82
CA ASN A 131 4.66 -13.43 -1.56
C ASN A 131 3.46 -12.47 -1.52
N LEU A 132 2.71 -12.34 -2.63
CA LEU A 132 1.45 -11.61 -2.61
C LEU A 132 0.36 -12.55 -2.10
N VAL A 133 -0.29 -12.17 -1.00
CA VAL A 133 -1.33 -12.96 -0.35
C VAL A 133 -2.69 -12.31 -0.62
N THR A 134 -3.57 -13.07 -1.26
CA THR A 134 -4.93 -12.66 -1.64
C THR A 134 -5.96 -13.67 -1.11
N GLY A 135 -7.23 -13.31 -1.06
CA GLY A 135 -8.34 -14.22 -0.70
C GLY A 135 -8.37 -14.69 0.76
N GLN A 136 -7.46 -14.22 1.61
CA GLN A 136 -7.46 -14.47 3.05
C GLN A 136 -8.32 -13.43 3.76
N ALA A 137 -8.95 -13.81 4.88
CA ALA A 137 -9.76 -12.87 5.67
C ALA A 137 -8.87 -11.84 6.38
N ILE A 138 -9.37 -10.60 6.52
CA ILE A 138 -8.73 -9.56 7.32
C ILE A 138 -8.76 -9.97 8.80
N THR A 139 -7.61 -9.99 9.45
CA THR A 139 -7.49 -10.26 10.89
C THR A 139 -6.86 -9.12 11.67
N THR A 140 -6.65 -7.96 11.04
CA THR A 140 -6.09 -6.79 11.74
C THR A 140 -6.99 -6.30 12.87
N THR A 141 -6.37 -5.77 13.92
CA THR A 141 -7.03 -5.28 15.13
C THR A 141 -6.40 -3.95 15.60
N GLY A 142 -6.64 -3.55 16.85
CA GLY A 142 -6.06 -2.33 17.41
C GLY A 142 -6.74 -1.05 16.95
N PHE A 143 -5.97 0.03 16.97
CA PHE A 143 -6.48 1.36 16.65
C PHE A 143 -7.02 1.44 15.22
N ALA A 144 -8.25 1.93 15.08
CA ALA A 144 -8.87 2.22 13.80
C ALA A 144 -9.09 3.73 13.67
N PHE A 145 -8.45 4.34 12.68
CA PHE A 145 -8.57 5.78 12.41
C PHE A 145 -9.98 6.20 11.98
N ARG A 146 -10.76 5.24 11.46
CA ARG A 146 -12.14 5.43 11.03
C ARG A 146 -13.04 4.33 11.56
N ALA A 147 -14.16 4.71 12.15
CA ALA A 147 -15.13 3.77 12.68
C ALA A 147 -15.66 2.85 11.56
N GLY A 148 -15.76 1.55 11.87
CA GLY A 148 -16.21 0.52 10.92
C GLY A 148 -15.17 0.14 9.86
N ARG A 149 -13.92 0.58 9.99
CA ARG A 149 -12.79 0.12 9.17
C ARG A 149 -11.83 -0.75 10.01
N PRO A 150 -11.03 -1.62 9.36
CA PRO A 150 -10.02 -2.41 10.05
C PRO A 150 -9.06 -1.55 10.86
N GLY A 151 -8.48 -2.11 11.92
CA GLY A 151 -7.41 -1.46 12.68
C GLY A 151 -6.03 -1.68 12.04
N VAL A 152 -5.02 -1.04 12.59
CA VAL A 152 -3.65 -1.02 12.02
C VAL A 152 -2.74 -2.15 12.49
N GLU A 153 -3.11 -2.89 13.54
CA GLU A 153 -2.28 -3.96 14.11
C GLU A 153 -2.46 -5.26 13.32
N PRO A 154 -1.41 -5.83 12.68
CA PRO A 154 -1.51 -7.07 11.92
C PRO A 154 -1.98 -8.26 12.77
N GLY A 155 -2.92 -9.05 12.24
CA GLY A 155 -3.42 -10.25 12.88
C GLY A 155 -2.70 -11.52 12.43
N ALA A 156 -3.32 -12.68 12.67
CA ALA A 156 -2.72 -13.98 12.35
C ALA A 156 -2.48 -14.16 10.84
N ASN A 157 -3.38 -13.67 9.98
CA ASN A 157 -3.26 -13.85 8.53
C ASN A 157 -2.22 -12.89 7.93
N GLU A 158 -2.20 -11.64 8.38
CA GLU A 158 -1.21 -10.66 7.93
C GLU A 158 0.19 -11.05 8.42
N ASN A 159 0.33 -11.52 9.66
CA ASN A 159 1.61 -12.00 10.20
C ASN A 159 2.10 -13.33 9.58
N ALA A 160 1.24 -14.05 8.86
CA ALA A 160 1.65 -15.26 8.14
C ALA A 160 2.35 -14.96 6.81
N VAL A 161 2.28 -13.72 6.31
CA VAL A 161 2.94 -13.31 5.08
C VAL A 161 4.46 -13.32 5.31
N PRO A 162 5.24 -14.08 4.50
CA PRO A 162 6.70 -14.04 4.60
C PRO A 162 7.21 -12.63 4.35
N VAL A 163 8.10 -12.14 5.20
CA VAL A 163 8.67 -10.79 5.09
C VAL A 163 9.77 -10.76 4.04
N PHE A 164 9.79 -9.72 3.21
CA PHE A 164 10.87 -9.44 2.29
C PHE A 164 12.01 -8.69 3.00
N ASP A 165 13.23 -9.20 2.90
CA ASP A 165 14.42 -8.55 3.45
C ASP A 165 14.79 -7.32 2.61
N VAL A 166 14.61 -6.14 3.22
CA VAL A 166 14.93 -4.84 2.60
C VAL A 166 16.34 -4.34 2.93
N THR A 167 17.19 -5.17 3.56
CA THR A 167 18.56 -4.79 3.93
C THR A 167 19.34 -4.24 2.74
N GLY A 168 19.85 -3.02 2.87
CA GLY A 168 20.63 -2.35 1.83
C GLY A 168 19.80 -1.65 0.74
N ILE A 169 18.47 -1.67 0.84
CA ILE A 169 17.57 -0.94 -0.07
C ILE A 169 17.36 0.48 0.46
N GLY A 170 18.21 1.42 0.01
CA GLY A 170 18.11 2.83 0.42
C GLY A 170 18.36 3.03 1.90
N SER A 171 17.43 3.71 2.58
CA SER A 171 17.47 3.90 4.04
C SER A 171 16.37 3.09 4.76
N LEU A 172 15.88 2.02 4.14
CA LEU A 172 14.95 1.10 4.77
C LEU A 172 15.69 0.21 5.77
N GLU A 173 15.02 -0.12 6.86
CA GLU A 173 15.52 -1.02 7.90
C GLU A 173 14.81 -2.38 7.79
N ALA A 174 15.51 -3.48 8.02
CA ALA A 174 14.89 -4.80 7.99
C ALA A 174 13.98 -4.99 9.21
N THR A 175 12.79 -5.56 8.98
CA THR A 175 11.79 -5.88 10.01
C THR A 175 11.47 -7.38 9.99
N SER A 176 10.74 -7.85 10.99
CA SER A 176 10.23 -9.22 11.06
C SER A 176 8.71 -9.31 10.88
N TYR A 177 8.08 -8.25 10.37
CA TYR A 177 6.64 -8.15 10.16
C TYR A 177 6.32 -7.34 8.89
N ILE A 178 5.10 -7.46 8.39
CA ILE A 178 4.56 -6.58 7.35
C ILE A 178 3.57 -5.57 7.95
N GLY A 179 3.28 -4.51 7.22
CA GLY A 179 2.45 -3.42 7.72
C GLY A 179 3.26 -2.36 8.48
N ALA A 180 2.61 -1.25 8.79
CA ALA A 180 3.24 -0.09 9.43
C ALA A 180 3.40 -0.21 10.95
N VAL A 181 2.69 -1.14 11.57
CA VAL A 181 2.65 -1.37 13.02
C VAL A 181 2.98 -2.82 13.27
N GLN A 182 3.87 -3.11 14.22
CA GLN A 182 4.25 -4.47 14.55
C GLN A 182 3.16 -5.22 15.31
N ASP A 183 2.71 -4.63 16.41
CA ASP A 183 1.76 -5.20 17.36
C ASP A 183 1.21 -4.11 18.29
N ALA A 184 0.40 -4.48 19.28
CA ALA A 184 -0.24 -3.57 20.22
C ALA A 184 0.72 -2.66 21.02
N ASN A 185 2.01 -3.01 21.12
CA ASN A 185 3.03 -2.20 21.79
C ASN A 185 3.69 -1.19 20.86
N ASP A 186 3.48 -1.30 19.55
CA ASP A 186 4.04 -0.39 18.55
C ASP A 186 3.06 0.76 18.25
N GLN A 187 3.15 1.79 19.09
CA GLN A 187 2.19 2.91 19.10
C GLN A 187 2.81 4.21 18.58
N TRP A 188 3.79 4.12 17.67
CA TRP A 188 4.53 5.28 17.16
C TRP A 188 3.64 6.36 16.54
N PHE A 189 2.46 5.96 16.03
CA PHE A 189 1.51 6.85 15.37
C PHE A 189 0.72 7.75 16.35
N LEU A 190 0.68 7.40 17.65
CA LEU A 190 0.05 8.22 18.67
C LEU A 190 0.84 9.51 18.88
N GLY A 191 0.14 10.64 18.96
CA GLY A 191 0.71 11.98 19.09
C GLY A 191 1.21 12.59 17.78
N TRP A 192 1.14 11.85 16.67
CA TRP A 192 1.52 12.30 15.32
C TRP A 192 0.36 12.35 14.34
N SER A 193 -0.74 11.69 14.68
CA SER A 193 -1.88 11.48 13.78
C SER A 193 -3.18 12.01 14.40
N VAL A 194 -4.21 12.18 13.57
CA VAL A 194 -5.55 12.56 14.01
C VAL A 194 -6.55 11.46 13.65
N ASP A 195 -7.59 11.29 14.46
CA ASP A 195 -8.71 10.42 14.13
C ASP A 195 -9.67 11.06 13.10
N GLN A 196 -10.72 10.32 12.72
CA GLN A 196 -11.77 10.81 11.81
C GLN A 196 -12.49 12.10 12.27
N THR A 197 -12.38 12.49 13.55
CA THR A 197 -12.96 13.74 14.08
C THR A 197 -11.97 14.90 14.04
N GLY A 198 -10.74 14.66 13.60
CA GLY A 198 -9.65 15.64 13.61
C GLY A 198 -8.98 15.78 14.98
N THR A 199 -9.25 14.87 15.93
CA THR A 199 -8.66 14.89 17.26
C THR A 199 -7.32 14.17 17.27
N LEU A 200 -6.31 14.76 17.91
CA LEU A 200 -4.99 14.13 18.07
C LEU A 200 -5.13 12.76 18.75
N THR A 201 -4.56 11.73 18.13
CA THR A 201 -4.53 10.38 18.70
C THR A 201 -3.58 10.37 19.90
N THR A 202 -4.03 9.89 21.06
CA THR A 202 -3.20 9.89 22.29
C THR A 202 -3.27 8.58 23.06
N THR A 203 -4.23 7.70 22.73
CA THR A 203 -4.43 6.39 23.34
C THR A 203 -4.95 5.42 22.29
N ASN A 204 -4.55 4.16 22.40
CA ASN A 204 -5.12 3.04 21.64
C ASN A 204 -6.49 2.66 22.21
#